data_AF-A0A3S0CV42-F1
#
_entry.id   AF-A0A3S0CV42-F1
#
_cell.length_a   1.000
_cell.length_b   1.000
_cell.length_c   1.000
_cell.angle_alpha   90.00
_cell.angle_beta   90.00
_cell.angle_gamma   90.00
#
_symmetry.space_group_name_H-M   'P 1'
#
loop_
_entity.id
_entity.type
_entity.pdbx_description
1 polymer ?
#
loop_
_entity_poly.entity_id
_entity_poly.type
_entity_poly.pdbx_seq_one_letter_code
_entity_poly.pdbx_strand_id
1 'polypeptide(L)'
;MSSAAASSSIDLSSWIEKLKSSRNRSELFATLDKFRVLEWTDEQRSTVAKLYMRLLDVLPHEEGNSDDDSAKSSGPAKPAEQEEVWYEKM
;
A
#
# COMPACT_ATOMS: atom_id res chain seq x y z
N MET A 1 -27.31 -29.70 -15.73
CA MET A 1 -27.18 -29.76 -14.26
C MET A 1 -25.73 -30.06 -13.94
N SER A 2 -24.93 -29.04 -13.60
CA SER A 2 -23.57 -29.24 -13.07
C SER A 2 -23.61 -28.74 -11.63
N SER A 3 -23.48 -29.68 -10.69
CA SER A 3 -23.57 -29.47 -9.26
C SER A 3 -22.19 -29.56 -8.62
N ALA A 4 -22.02 -28.79 -7.54
CA ALA A 4 -21.07 -28.94 -6.43
C ALA A 4 -19.61 -28.46 -6.60
N ALA A 5 -19.38 -27.19 -6.24
CA ALA A 5 -18.31 -26.78 -5.31
C ALA A 5 -18.69 -25.44 -4.64
N ALA A 6 -19.81 -25.45 -3.91
CA ALA A 6 -20.13 -24.38 -2.96
C ALA A 6 -19.39 -24.67 -1.65
N SER A 7 -18.08 -24.44 -1.65
CA SER A 7 -17.29 -24.24 -0.44
C SER A 7 -16.95 -22.75 -0.39
N SER A 8 -17.13 -22.12 0.76
CA SER A 8 -17.00 -20.68 1.00
C SER A 8 -15.56 -20.15 0.81
N SER A 9 -14.94 -20.39 -0.34
CA SER A 9 -13.69 -19.78 -0.77
C SER A 9 -14.04 -18.39 -1.29
N ILE A 10 -13.81 -17.35 -0.48
CA ILE A 10 -13.78 -15.99 -1.00
C ILE A 10 -12.75 -15.96 -2.13
N ASP A 11 -13.19 -15.61 -3.34
CA ASP A 11 -12.30 -15.48 -4.48
C ASP A 11 -11.29 -14.34 -4.27
N LEU A 12 -10.14 -14.46 -4.93
CA LEU A 12 -9.09 -13.44 -4.90
C LEU A 12 -9.64 -12.05 -5.28
N SER A 13 -10.53 -12.01 -6.27
CA SER A 13 -11.18 -10.76 -6.72
C SER A 13 -11.97 -10.10 -5.60
N SER A 14 -12.72 -10.89 -4.82
CA SER A 14 -13.48 -10.39 -3.67
C SER A 14 -12.56 -9.91 -2.53
N TRP A 15 -11.39 -10.52 -2.36
CA TRP A 15 -10.36 -10.01 -1.44
C TRP A 15 -9.79 -8.67 -1.91
N ILE A 16 -9.49 -8.54 -3.20
CA ILE A 16 -9.00 -7.30 -3.80
C ILE A 16 -10.02 -6.16 -3.62
N GLU A 17 -11.31 -6.44 -3.83
CA GLU A 17 -12.37 -5.45 -3.59
C GLU A 17 -12.44 -5.04 -2.11
N LYS A 18 -12.38 -5.99 -1.18
CA LYS A 18 -12.36 -5.69 0.27
C LYS A 18 -11.17 -4.82 0.68
N LEU A 19 -9.98 -5.11 0.14
CA LEU A 19 -8.79 -4.30 0.39
C LEU A 19 -8.98 -2.87 -0.14
N LYS A 20 -9.54 -2.71 -1.35
CA LYS A 20 -9.83 -1.39 -1.93
C LYS A 20 -10.92 -0.62 -1.17
N SER A 21 -11.87 -1.31 -0.56
CA SER A 21 -12.94 -0.71 0.25
C SER A 21 -12.50 -0.35 1.68
N SER A 22 -11.30 -0.75 2.10
CA SER A 22 -10.76 -0.41 3.41
C SER A 22 -10.54 1.10 3.51
N ARG A 23 -11.02 1.73 4.58
CA ARG A 23 -10.97 3.20 4.74
C ARG A 23 -9.72 3.67 5.47
N ASN A 24 -9.11 2.79 6.24
CA ASN A 24 -8.01 3.11 7.13
C ASN A 24 -7.00 1.95 7.15
N ARG A 25 -5.75 2.24 7.53
CA ARG A 25 -4.67 1.23 7.55
C ARG A 25 -5.00 0.05 8.47
N SER A 26 -5.65 0.29 9.60
CA SER A 26 -6.07 -0.75 10.56
C SER A 26 -7.03 -1.78 9.94
N GLU A 27 -8.02 -1.33 9.16
CA GLU A 27 -8.95 -2.22 8.45
C GLU A 27 -8.24 -3.02 7.35
N LEU A 28 -7.31 -2.37 6.65
CA LEU A 28 -6.49 -3.01 5.62
C LEU A 28 -5.66 -4.15 6.23
N PHE A 29 -5.01 -3.91 7.37
CA PHE A 29 -4.24 -4.91 8.10
C PHE A 29 -5.11 -6.06 8.61
N ALA A 30 -6.26 -5.76 9.21
CA ALA A 30 -7.21 -6.78 9.67
C ALA A 30 -7.71 -7.67 8.51
N THR A 31 -7.85 -7.09 7.32
CA THR A 31 -8.23 -7.81 6.09
C THR A 31 -7.07 -8.69 5.59
N LEU A 32 -5.85 -8.16 5.56
CA LEU A 32 -4.65 -8.91 5.15
C LEU A 32 -4.33 -10.06 6.08
N ASP A 33 -4.57 -9.90 7.38
CA ASP A 33 -4.31 -10.95 8.37
C ASP A 33 -5.20 -12.18 8.12
N LYS A 34 -6.48 -11.94 7.83
CA LYS A 34 -7.42 -13.01 7.42
C LYS A 34 -7.06 -13.61 6.05
N PHE A 35 -6.52 -12.80 5.13
CA PHE A 35 -6.07 -13.29 3.83
C PHE A 35 -4.86 -14.23 3.97
N ARG A 36 -3.90 -13.93 4.85
CA ARG A 36 -2.66 -14.69 5.04
C ARG A 36 -2.83 -16.12 5.53
N VAL A 37 -3.92 -16.42 6.24
CA VAL A 37 -4.20 -17.75 6.79
C VAL A 37 -4.59 -18.75 5.70
N LEU A 38 -5.01 -18.27 4.53
CA LEU A 38 -5.47 -19.11 3.43
C LEU A 38 -4.30 -19.51 2.51
N GLU A 39 -4.43 -20.68 1.89
CA GLU A 39 -3.45 -21.18 0.92
C GLU A 39 -3.61 -20.46 -0.42
N TRP A 40 -2.74 -19.48 -0.66
CA TRP A 40 -2.66 -18.74 -1.91
C TRP A 40 -1.39 -19.09 -2.68
N THR A 41 -1.48 -19.06 -4.02
CA THR A 41 -0.30 -19.18 -4.86
C THR A 41 0.58 -17.94 -4.73
N ASP A 42 1.84 -18.06 -5.13
CA ASP A 42 2.79 -16.96 -5.03
C ASP A 42 2.36 -15.74 -5.85
N GLU A 43 1.80 -15.97 -7.04
CA GLU A 43 1.28 -14.94 -7.94
C GLU A 43 0.13 -14.15 -7.28
N GLN A 44 -0.75 -14.87 -6.57
CA GLN A 44 -1.89 -14.28 -5.88
C GLN A 44 -1.43 -13.42 -4.69
N ARG A 45 -0.48 -13.92 -3.91
CA ARG A 45 0.14 -13.16 -2.80
C ARG A 45 0.89 -11.93 -3.30
N SER A 46 1.64 -12.05 -4.39
CA SER A 46 2.35 -10.94 -5.02
C SER A 46 1.39 -9.84 -5.49
N THR A 47 0.25 -10.24 -6.06
CA THR A 47 -0.79 -9.30 -6.52
C THR A 47 -1.37 -8.51 -5.34
N VAL A 48 -1.72 -9.19 -4.25
CA VAL A 48 -2.24 -8.56 -3.04
C VAL A 48 -1.19 -7.68 -2.37
N ALA A 49 0.08 -8.11 -2.31
CA ALA A 49 1.17 -7.31 -1.75
C ALA A 49 1.39 -6.01 -2.52
N LYS A 50 1.37 -6.05 -3.86
CA LYS A 50 1.48 -4.84 -4.70
C LYS A 50 0.31 -3.88 -4.46
N LEU A 51 -0.91 -4.40 -4.34
CA LEU A 51 -2.09 -3.58 -4.04
C LEU A 51 -1.99 -2.95 -2.65
N TYR A 52 -1.59 -3.74 -1.66
CA TYR A 52 -1.37 -3.28 -0.29
C TYR A 52 -0.41 -2.09 -0.23
N MET A 53 0.76 -2.18 -0.88
CA MET A 53 1.74 -1.09 -0.88
C MET A 53 1.13 0.20 -1.45
N ARG A 54 0.38 0.12 -2.55
CA ARG A 54 -0.31 1.29 -3.12
C ARG A 54 -1.38 1.86 -2.22
N LEU A 55 -2.09 1.01 -1.47
CA LEU A 55 -3.12 1.47 -0.53
C LEU A 55 -2.51 2.14 0.70
N LEU A 56 -1.33 1.72 1.15
CA LEU A 56 -0.62 2.40 2.24
C LEU A 56 -0.25 3.84 1.91
N ASP A 57 0.12 4.11 0.66
CA ASP A 57 0.46 5.47 0.21
C ASP A 57 -0.75 6.43 0.22
N VAL A 58 -1.95 5.88 0.06
CA VAL A 58 -3.20 6.67 -0.08
C VAL A 58 -3.97 6.74 1.25
N LEU A 59 -3.90 5.72 2.09
CA LEU A 59 -4.70 5.64 3.30
C LEU A 59 -4.10 6.48 4.44
N PRO A 60 -4.93 7.26 5.16
CA PRO A 60 -4.47 8.07 6.28
C PRO A 60 -3.91 7.18 7.41
N HIS A 61 -2.89 7.68 8.10
CA HIS A 61 -2.30 7.01 9.26
C HIS A 61 -3.22 7.23 10.48
N GLU A 62 -3.72 6.15 11.09
CA GLU A 62 -4.60 6.18 12.26
C GLU A 62 -3.82 6.30 13.58
N GLU A 63 -2.73 7.07 13.60
CA GLU A 63 -2.11 7.49 14.86
C GLU A 63 -2.39 8.98 14.98
N GLY A 64 -3.14 9.32 16.01
CA GLY A 64 -3.63 10.67 16.22
C GLY A 64 -2.51 11.70 16.16
N ASN A 65 -2.78 12.78 15.43
CA ASN A 65 -2.22 14.09 15.67
C ASN A 65 -0.69 14.13 15.88
N SER A 66 0.06 14.06 14.79
CA SER A 66 1.30 14.83 14.68
C SER A 66 1.45 15.27 13.23
N ASP A 67 1.34 16.58 13.05
CA ASP A 67 1.70 17.33 11.87
C ASP A 67 2.99 16.79 11.23
N ASP A 68 2.95 16.51 9.93
CA ASP A 68 4.06 16.89 9.05
C ASP A 68 3.49 17.26 7.68
N ASP A 69 3.19 18.55 7.57
CA ASP A 69 3.15 19.27 6.31
C ASP A 69 4.56 19.22 5.69
N SER A 70 4.86 18.17 4.92
CA SER A 70 5.90 18.14 3.88
C SER A 70 5.83 16.78 3.16
N ALA A 71 5.58 16.66 1.87
CA ALA A 71 5.97 17.53 0.79
C ALA A 71 4.96 17.48 -0.35
N LYS A 72 4.58 18.69 -0.72
CA LYS A 72 3.94 19.14 -1.94
C LYS A 72 4.33 18.32 -3.18
N SER A 73 3.29 17.84 -3.83
CA SER A 73 3.25 17.41 -5.22
C SER A 73 3.76 18.49 -6.20
N SER A 74 4.45 18.01 -7.26
CA SER A 74 4.52 18.57 -8.61
C SER A 74 5.51 19.71 -8.95
N GLY A 75 6.46 19.42 -9.86
CA GLY A 75 6.97 20.40 -10.85
C GLY A 75 8.49 20.42 -11.07
N PRO A 76 9.01 20.20 -12.29
CA PRO A 76 10.42 19.92 -12.55
C PRO A 76 11.23 21.22 -12.73
N ALA A 77 12.23 21.44 -11.87
CA ALA A 77 13.27 22.46 -12.08
C ALA A 77 14.63 21.77 -12.27
N LYS A 78 15.08 21.81 -13.52
CA LYS A 78 16.42 21.51 -14.02
C LYS A 78 17.46 22.48 -13.43
N PRO A 79 18.76 22.24 -13.68
CA PRO A 79 19.67 21.33 -12.99
C PRO A 79 20.43 22.03 -11.83
N ALA A 80 20.83 21.25 -10.83
CA ALA A 80 21.74 21.71 -9.78
C ALA A 80 23.16 21.87 -10.36
N GLU A 81 23.51 23.07 -10.79
CA GLU A 81 24.89 23.49 -11.00
C GLU A 81 25.13 24.71 -10.11
N GLN A 82 25.74 24.46 -8.96
CA GLN A 82 26.73 25.33 -8.33
C GLN A 82 27.30 24.62 -7.10
N GLU A 83 28.46 24.01 -7.33
CA GLU A 83 29.42 23.63 -6.30
C GLU A 83 29.84 24.90 -5.54
N GLU A 84 29.38 25.10 -4.30
CA GLU A 84 30.08 25.96 -3.37
C GLU A 84 30.83 25.09 -2.37
N VAL A 85 32.02 24.68 -2.79
CA VAL A 85 33.01 24.05 -1.93
C VAL A 85 33.69 25.14 -1.09
N TRP A 86 33.21 25.34 0.13
CA TRP A 86 33.90 26.18 1.11
C TRP A 86 35.09 25.40 1.66
N TYR A 87 36.22 25.41 0.94
CA TYR A 87 37.47 24.92 1.50
C TYR A 87 37.88 25.82 2.66
N GLU A 88 37.73 25.29 3.86
CA GLU A 88 38.41 25.70 5.07
C GLU A 88 39.93 25.76 4.80
N LYS A 89 40.52 26.94 4.95
CA LYS A 89 41.98 27.07 4.95
C LYS A 89 42.46 28.24 5.81
N MET A 90 43.00 27.84 6.96
CA MET A 90 44.17 28.38 7.69
C MET A 90 44.28 29.90 7.82
#